data_AF-A0A7J3QAZ2-F1
#
_entry.id   AF-A0A7J3QAZ2-F1
#
_cell.length_a   1.000
_cell.length_b   1.000
_cell.length_c   1.000
_cell.angle_alpha   90.00
_cell.angle_beta   90.00
_cell.angle_gamma   90.00
#
_symmetry.space_group_name_H-M   'P 1'
#
loop_
_entity.id
_entity.type
_entity.pdbx_description
1 polymer ?
#
loop_
_entity_poly.entity_id
_entity_poly.type
_entity_poly.pdbx_seq_one_letter_code
_entity_poly.pdbx_strand_id
1 'polypeptide(L)' 'MSCLGGRVITVHGFGNVAQYTKCWASNYGARIVAVSDTSGTVYDSNGLDVD' A
#
# COMPACT_ATOMS: atom_id res chain seq x y z
N MET A 1 7.78 -13.31 12.78
CA MET A 1 6.89 -12.21 12.39
C MET A 1 7.65 -11.28 11.47
N SER A 2 7.17 -11.04 10.24
CA SER A 2 7.66 -9.92 9.43
C SER A 2 7.38 -8.63 10.21
N CYS A 3 8.26 -7.65 10.11
CA CYS A 3 8.00 -6.37 10.76
C CYS A 3 6.68 -5.77 10.23
N LEU A 4 6.38 -5.93 8.94
CA LEU A 4 5.20 -5.38 8.26
C LEU A 4 3.85 -6.02 8.60
N GLY A 5 3.81 -7.20 9.22
CA GLY A 5 2.56 -7.90 9.51
C GLY A 5 1.61 -7.11 10.41
N GLY A 6 0.39 -6.88 9.94
CA GLY A 6 -0.65 -6.13 10.65
C GLY A 6 -0.48 -4.61 10.67
N ARG A 7 0.57 -4.07 10.01
CA ARG A 7 0.80 -2.63 9.95
C ARG A 7 -0.09 -1.98 8.92
N VAL A 8 -0.58 -0.79 9.24
CA VAL A 8 -1.28 0.10 8.29
C VAL A 8 -0.25 1.01 7.63
N ILE A 9 -0.23 1.05 6.30
CA ILE A 9 0.73 1.82 5.53
C ILE A 9 0.05 2.66 4.44
N THR A 10 0.71 3.75 4.07
CA THR A 10 0.33 4.61 2.94
C THR A 10 1.51 4.67 1.96
N VAL A 11 1.21 4.79 0.66
CA VAL A 11 2.23 4.80 -0.39
C VAL A 11 2.07 6.05 -1.24
N HIS A 12 3.17 6.75 -1.51
CA HIS A 12 3.18 7.87 -2.44
C HIS A 12 3.82 7.45 -3.77
N GLY A 13 3.08 7.62 -4.87
CA GLY A 13 3.42 7.27 -6.25
C GLY A 13 2.57 6.12 -6.80
N PHE A 14 2.32 6.13 -8.12
CA PHE A 14 1.70 5.01 -8.86
C PHE A 14 2.66 4.28 -9.81
N GLY A 15 3.94 4.64 -9.80
CA GLY A 15 4.96 4.05 -10.64
C GLY A 15 5.37 2.63 -10.22
N ASN A 16 6.33 2.07 -10.95
CA ASN A 16 6.83 0.70 -10.77
C ASN A 16 7.22 0.38 -9.31
N VAL A 17 7.93 1.29 -8.65
CA VAL A 17 8.34 1.14 -7.24
C VAL A 17 7.14 1.01 -6.31
N ALA A 18 6.10 1.81 -6.53
CA ALA A 18 4.90 1.76 -5.70
C ALA A 18 4.11 0.47 -5.92
N GLN A 19 4.02 -0.03 -7.15
CA GLN A 19 3.38 -1.31 -7.45
C GLN A 19 4.07 -2.46 -6.72
N TYR A 20 5.40 -2.56 -6.83
CA TYR A 20 6.14 -3.60 -6.10
C TYR A 20 6.08 -3.42 -4.59
N THR A 21 6.12 -2.18 -4.10
CA THR A 21 6.00 -1.89 -2.66
C THR A 21 4.67 -2.41 -2.13
N LYS A 22 3.55 -2.12 -2.81
CA LYS A 22 2.23 -2.60 -2.39
C LYS A 22 2.12 -4.13 -2.48
N CYS A 23 2.64 -4.74 -3.56
CA CYS A 23 2.65 -6.19 -3.74
C CYS A 23 3.41 -6.90 -2.61
N TRP A 24 4.66 -6.51 -2.34
CA TRP A 24 5.45 -7.16 -1.28
C TRP A 24 4.94 -6.83 0.12
N ALA A 25 4.51 -5.59 0.38
CA ALA A 25 3.96 -5.22 1.67
C ALA A 25 2.67 -5.99 2.00
N SER A 26 1.78 -6.16 1.01
CA SER A 26 0.59 -7.01 1.12
C SER A 26 0.97 -8.47 1.41
N ASN A 27 1.95 -9.02 0.68
CA ASN A 27 2.50 -10.37 0.94
C ASN A 27 3.08 -10.52 2.36
N TYR A 28 3.66 -9.46 2.93
CA TYR A 28 4.15 -9.46 4.30
C TYR A 28 3.06 -9.19 5.35
N GLY A 29 1.79 -9.06 4.94
CA GLY A 29 0.63 -8.87 5.81
C GLY A 29 0.38 -7.41 6.22
N ALA A 30 0.95 -6.44 5.51
CA ALA A 30 0.60 -5.04 5.71
C ALA A 30 -0.70 -4.69 5.01
N ARG A 31 -1.42 -3.72 5.57
CA ARG A 31 -2.67 -3.20 5.02
C ARG A 31 -2.43 -1.81 4.44
N ILE A 32 -2.53 -1.70 3.13
CA ILE A 32 -2.32 -0.44 2.41
C ILE A 32 -3.64 0.32 2.39
N VAL A 33 -3.73 1.49 3.01
CA VAL A 33 -5.00 2.24 3.14
C VAL A 33 -5.07 3.47 2.25
N ALA A 34 -3.94 3.95 1.74
CA ALA A 34 -3.91 5.06 0.80
C ALA A 34 -2.77 4.94 -0.20
N VAL A 35 -3.06 5.37 -1.45
CA VAL A 35 -2.06 5.64 -2.48
C VAL A 35 -2.29 7.03 -3.04
N SER A 36 -1.26 7.86 -3.05
CA SER A 36 -1.34 9.26 -3.49
C SER A 36 -0.27 9.59 -4.53
N ASP A 37 -0.54 10.50 -5.45
CA ASP A 37 0.44 11.12 -6.35
C ASP A 37 0.01 12.58 -6.59
N THR A 38 0.76 13.30 -7.40
CA THR A 38 0.50 14.67 -7.87
C THR A 38 -0.93 14.88 -8.38
N SER A 39 -1.57 13.86 -8.96
CA SER A 39 -2.93 13.95 -9.51
C SER A 39 -4.05 13.72 -8.48
N GLY A 40 -3.73 13.18 -7.29
CA GLY A 40 -4.75 12.86 -6.28
C GLY A 40 -4.41 11.67 -5.41
N THR A 41 -5.36 11.31 -4.54
CA THR A 41 -5.21 10.24 -3.56
C THR A 41 -6.42 9.32 -3.59
N VAL A 42 -6.17 8.01 -3.56
CA VAL A 42 -7.18 6.97 -3.31
C VAL A 42 -7.01 6.50 -1.87
N TYR A 43 -8.09 6.45 -1.10
CA TYR A 43 -8.11 6.06 0.30
C TYR A 43 -9.25 5.10 0.60
N ASP A 44 -8.95 4.02 1.31
CA ASP A 44 -9.91 3.07 1.89
C ASP A 44 -9.46 2.66 3.28
N SER A 45 -10.29 2.92 4.30
CA SER A 45 -10.01 2.58 5.70
C SER A 45 -9.92 1.07 5.95
N ASN A 46 -10.54 0.25 5.11
CA ASN A 46 -10.50 -1.21 5.16
C ASN A 46 -9.29 -1.78 4.41
N GLY A 47 -8.63 -0.97 3.58
CA GLY A 47 -7.50 -1.38 2.76
C GLY A 47 -7.85 -1.35 1.28
N LEU A 48 -6.87 -0.98 0.47
CA LEU A 48 -6.95 -0.98 -0.98
C LEU A 48 -6.68 -2.38 -1.51
N ASP A 49 -7.42 -2.77 -2.55
CA ASP A 49 -7.16 -4.02 -3.26
C ASP A 49 -5.87 -3.88 -4.08
N VAL A 50 -4.94 -4.80 -3.85
CA VAL A 50 -3.61 -4.79 -4.45
C VAL A 50 -3.34 -6.15 -5.08
N ASP A 51 -4.16 -6.51 -6.06
CA ASP A 51 -3.90 -7.61 -6.99
C ASP A 51 -3.00 -7.14 -8.14
#